data_AF-A0A353EA36-F1
#
_entry.id   AF-A0A353EA36-F1
#
_cell.length_a   1.000
_cell.length_b   1.000
_cell.length_c   1.000
_cell.angle_alpha   90.00
_cell.angle_beta   90.00
_cell.angle_gamma   90.00
#
_symmetry.space_group_name_H-M   'P 1'
#
loop_
_entity.id
_entity.type
_entity.pdbx_description
1 polymer ?
#
loop_
_entity_poly.entity_id
_entity_poly.type
_entity_poly.pdbx_seq_one_letter_code
_entity_poly.pdbx_strand_id
1 'polypeptide(L)'
;IMVGEIRDLETAEMAIQAALTGHLVISTLHTTDAASAVTRLIDLGVAPYLVAATVNGVMAQRLLRTLCPECKSSTTIAEDQWRMMTAPWRAKMPEAVYQPEGCLACRDTGYYGRV
;
A
#
# COMPACT_ATOMS: atom_id res chain seq x y z
N ILE A 1 -6.07 -20.31 -5.09
CA ILE A 1 -5.47 -20.71 -3.78
C ILE A 1 -5.12 -19.44 -3.04
N MET A 2 -5.43 -19.35 -1.75
CA MET A 2 -5.04 -18.21 -0.91
C MET A 2 -4.05 -18.71 0.14
N VAL A 3 -2.85 -18.15 0.13
CA VAL A 3 -1.82 -18.35 1.15
C VAL A 3 -1.85 -17.12 2.04
N GLY A 4 -2.05 -17.28 3.34
CA GLY A 4 -2.22 -16.13 4.23
C GLY A 4 -1.04 -15.16 4.16
N GLU A 5 0.18 -15.67 4.24
CA GLU A 5 1.43 -14.91 4.22
C GLU A 5 2.59 -15.81 3.78
N ILE A 6 3.56 -15.28 3.03
CA ILE A 6 4.83 -15.95 2.72
C ILE A 6 5.92 -15.41 3.64
N ARG A 7 6.41 -16.25 4.55
CA ARG A 7 7.45 -15.89 5.53
C ARG A 7 8.81 -16.51 5.25
N ASP A 8 8.83 -17.65 4.59
CA ASP A 8 9.99 -18.50 4.36
C ASP A 8 10.03 -19.03 2.92
N LEU A 9 11.16 -19.62 2.55
CA LEU A 9 11.38 -20.18 1.22
C LEU A 9 10.41 -21.31 0.91
N GLU A 10 10.18 -22.21 1.86
CA GLU A 10 9.32 -23.39 1.68
C GLU A 10 7.90 -22.97 1.27
N THR A 11 7.31 -22.02 1.99
CA THR A 11 5.99 -21.47 1.67
C THR A 11 5.99 -20.76 0.31
N ALA A 12 7.06 -20.02 -0.01
CA ALA A 12 7.21 -19.34 -1.30
C ALA A 12 7.27 -20.34 -2.46
N GLU A 13 8.05 -21.41 -2.33
CA GLU A 13 8.18 -22.45 -3.34
C GLU A 13 6.85 -23.17 -3.57
N MET A 14 6.13 -23.53 -2.51
CA MET A 14 4.80 -24.14 -2.64
C MET A 14 3.83 -23.24 -3.40
N ALA A 15 3.81 -21.95 -3.09
CA ALA A 15 2.97 -20.97 -3.78
C ALA A 15 3.34 -20.83 -5.27
N ILE A 16 4.63 -20.82 -5.58
CA ILE A 16 5.15 -20.72 -6.95
C ILE A 16 4.85 -21.98 -7.75
N GLN A 17 5.00 -23.18 -7.17
CA GLN A 17 4.65 -24.44 -7.83
C GLN A 17 3.15 -24.51 -8.13
N ALA A 18 2.31 -24.07 -7.19
CA ALA A 18 0.88 -23.96 -7.43
C ALA A 18 0.55 -22.98 -8.57
N ALA A 19 1.26 -21.85 -8.65
CA ALA A 19 1.10 -20.89 -9.74
C ALA A 19 1.55 -21.43 -11.10
N LEU A 20 2.71 -22.11 -11.15
CA LEU A 20 3.24 -22.75 -12.38
C LEU A 20 2.33 -23.84 -12.94
N THR A 21 1.59 -24.53 -12.07
CA THR A 21 0.61 -25.54 -12.46
C THR A 21 -0.74 -24.95 -12.90
N GLY A 22 -0.83 -23.62 -13.03
CA GLY A 22 -1.98 -22.92 -13.61
C GLY A 22 -3.01 -22.44 -12.59
N HIS A 23 -2.72 -22.51 -11.29
CA HIS A 23 -3.62 -21.97 -10.27
C HIS A 23 -3.38 -20.47 -10.07
N LEU A 24 -4.46 -19.69 -9.94
CA LEU A 24 -4.34 -18.34 -9.41
C LEU A 24 -4.03 -18.42 -7.91
N VAL A 25 -2.86 -17.90 -7.51
CA VAL A 25 -2.41 -17.83 -6.12
C VAL A 25 -2.44 -16.39 -5.65
N ILE A 26 -3.09 -16.14 -4.51
CA ILE A 26 -3.07 -14.84 -3.83
C ILE A 26 -2.34 -15.05 -2.50
N SER A 27 -1.37 -14.19 -2.21
CA SER A 27 -0.63 -14.23 -0.97
C SER A 27 -0.27 -12.82 -0.48
N THR A 28 0.18 -12.72 0.76
CA THR A 28 0.70 -11.48 1.33
C THR A 28 2.18 -11.59 1.68
N LEU A 29 2.88 -10.47 1.57
CA LEU A 29 4.26 -10.30 2.02
C LEU A 29 4.36 -9.00 2.81
N HIS A 30 5.22 -8.97 3.81
CA HIS A 30 5.53 -7.76 4.57
C HIS A 30 6.62 -6.94 3.87
N THR A 31 6.23 -6.12 2.90
CA THR A 31 7.11 -5.15 2.23
C THR A 31 6.55 -3.73 2.26
N THR A 32 7.41 -2.74 2.05
CA THR A 32 7.07 -1.31 2.14
C THR A 32 6.38 -0.75 0.91
N ASP A 33 6.61 -1.39 -0.23
CA ASP A 33 6.16 -1.03 -1.56
C ASP A 33 6.07 -2.28 -2.45
N ALA A 34 5.56 -2.12 -3.66
CA ALA A 34 5.29 -3.23 -4.56
C ALA A 34 6.57 -3.80 -5.18
N ALA A 35 7.57 -2.96 -5.46
CA ALA A 35 8.80 -3.40 -6.11
C ALA A 35 9.66 -4.23 -5.15
N SER A 36 9.71 -3.84 -3.87
CA SER A 36 10.45 -4.58 -2.85
C SER A 36 9.90 -5.99 -2.58
N ALA A 37 8.66 -6.31 -2.97
CA ALA A 37 8.14 -7.68 -2.89
C ALA A 37 8.90 -8.65 -3.83
N VAL A 38 9.31 -8.19 -5.01
CA VAL A 38 10.12 -8.98 -5.94
C VAL A 38 11.48 -9.32 -5.33
N THR A 39 12.16 -8.29 -4.82
CA THR A 39 13.44 -8.48 -4.13
C THR A 39 13.27 -9.38 -2.92
N ARG A 40 12.20 -9.22 -2.14
CA ARG A 40 11.94 -10.05 -0.96
C ARG A 40 11.80 -11.53 -1.30
N LEU A 41 11.12 -11.88 -2.39
CA LEU A 41 11.03 -13.28 -2.85
C LEU A 41 12.40 -13.83 -3.22
N ILE A 42 13.23 -13.03 -3.90
CA ILE A 42 14.60 -13.41 -4.25
C ILE A 42 15.46 -13.60 -2.99
N ASP A 43 15.34 -12.70 -2.01
CA ASP A 43 16.05 -12.77 -0.74
C ASP A 43 15.65 -13.98 0.11
N LEU A 44 14.40 -14.45 -0.02
CA LEU A 44 13.95 -15.70 0.59
C LEU A 44 14.60 -16.92 -0.07
N GLY A 45 15.14 -16.80 -1.28
CA GLY A 45 15.81 -17.87 -2.03
C GLY A 45 15.08 -18.29 -3.30
N VAL A 46 13.99 -17.60 -3.68
CA VAL A 46 13.29 -17.90 -4.93
C VAL A 46 14.16 -17.48 -6.12
N ALA A 47 14.36 -18.38 -7.06
CA ALA A 47 15.11 -18.06 -8.27
C ALA A 47 14.43 -16.93 -9.09
N PRO A 48 15.17 -15.90 -9.54
CA PRO A 48 14.57 -14.74 -10.22
C PRO A 48 13.70 -15.07 -11.44
N TYR A 49 14.06 -16.11 -12.20
CA TYR A 49 13.28 -16.53 -13.37
C TYR A 49 11.89 -17.10 -12.98
N LEU A 50 11.76 -17.71 -11.79
CA LEU A 50 10.48 -18.19 -11.28
C LEU A 50 9.58 -17.02 -10.89
N VAL A 51 10.15 -16.00 -10.25
CA VAL A 51 9.41 -14.77 -9.92
C VAL A 51 8.89 -14.13 -11.21
N ALA A 52 9.74 -13.98 -12.22
CA ALA A 52 9.38 -13.42 -13.52
C ALA A 52 8.30 -14.25 -14.27
N ALA A 53 8.30 -15.58 -14.10
CA ALA A 53 7.36 -16.47 -14.77
C ALA A 53 6.00 -16.61 -14.06
N THR A 54 5.93 -16.34 -12.74
CA THR A 54 4.73 -16.64 -11.93
C THR A 54 4.01 -15.43 -11.37
N VAL A 55 4.70 -14.31 -11.15
CA VAL A 55 4.09 -13.13 -10.54
C VAL A 55 3.34 -12.32 -11.60
N ASN A 56 2.00 -12.31 -11.50
CA ASN A 56 1.16 -11.49 -12.37
C ASN A 56 1.12 -10.02 -11.96
N GLY A 57 1.27 -9.72 -10.66
CA GLY A 57 1.22 -8.36 -10.14
C GLY A 57 1.42 -8.30 -8.64
N VAL A 58 1.80 -7.12 -8.14
CA VAL A 58 1.98 -6.85 -6.71
C VAL A 58 1.21 -5.59 -6.33
N MET A 59 0.43 -5.67 -5.26
CA MET A 59 -0.28 -4.54 -4.67
C MET A 59 0.36 -4.15 -3.35
N ALA A 60 0.84 -2.92 -3.24
CA ALA A 60 1.20 -2.31 -1.97
C ALA A 60 0.05 -1.41 -1.51
N GLN A 61 -0.40 -1.60 -0.27
CA GLN A 61 -1.54 -0.89 0.30
C GLN A 61 -1.14 -0.23 1.62
N ARG A 62 -1.66 0.98 1.84
CA ARG A 62 -1.62 1.68 3.12
C ARG A 62 -3.03 2.14 3.44
N LEU A 63 -3.39 2.15 4.72
CA LEU A 63 -4.64 2.72 5.19
C LEU A 63 -4.36 4.10 5.79
N LEU A 64 -5.07 5.10 5.29
CA LEU A 64 -5.03 6.46 5.80
C LEU A 64 -6.27 6.72 6.65
N ARG A 65 -6.13 7.57 7.66
CA ARG A 65 -7.27 8.02 8.45
C ARG A 65 -8.11 8.99 7.63
N THR A 66 -9.42 8.77 7.58
CA THR A 66 -10.34 9.67 6.88
C THR A 66 -10.71 10.83 7.81
N LEU A 67 -10.69 12.07 7.31
CA LEU A 67 -11.10 13.22 8.10
C LEU A 67 -12.56 13.09 8.55
N CYS A 68 -12.85 13.50 9.78
CA CYS A 68 -14.22 13.49 10.30
C CYS A 68 -15.11 14.40 9.42
N PRO A 69 -16.27 13.90 8.95
CA PRO A 69 -17.15 14.69 8.10
C PRO A 69 -17.79 15.89 8.83
N GLU A 70 -17.90 15.83 10.16
CA GLU A 70 -18.56 16.87 10.97
C GLU A 70 -17.66 18.04 11.35
N CYS A 71 -16.35 17.81 11.52
CA CYS A 71 -15.42 18.83 12.03
C CYS A 71 -14.20 19.07 11.15
N LYS A 72 -14.17 18.58 9.90
CA LYS A 72 -13.11 18.95 8.96
C LYS A 72 -13.27 20.43 8.58
N SER A 73 -12.20 21.20 8.61
CA SER A 73 -12.20 22.59 8.16
C SER A 73 -11.28 22.79 6.97
N SER A 74 -11.62 23.76 6.13
CA SER A 74 -10.80 24.11 4.97
C SER A 74 -9.52 24.79 5.44
N THR A 75 -8.41 24.42 4.84
CA THR A 75 -7.10 25.01 5.07
C THR A 75 -6.39 25.26 3.74
N THR A 76 -5.35 26.08 3.78
CA THR A 76 -4.47 26.30 2.63
C THR A 76 -3.15 25.57 2.86
N ILE A 77 -2.59 25.01 1.80
CA ILE A 77 -1.22 24.48 1.80
C ILE A 77 -0.34 25.44 1.00
N ALA A 78 0.87 25.72 1.49
CA ALA A 78 1.80 26.57 0.76
C ALA A 78 2.32 25.83 -0.50
N GLU A 79 2.59 26.57 -1.57
CA GLU A 79 2.96 25.97 -2.86
C GLU A 79 4.28 25.20 -2.78
N ASP A 80 5.24 25.70 -2.01
CA ASP A 80 6.52 25.06 -1.73
C ASP A 80 6.34 23.73 -0.99
N GLN A 81 5.46 23.68 0.02
CA GLN A 81 5.12 22.46 0.74
C GLN A 81 4.47 21.42 -0.17
N TRP A 82 3.51 21.84 -1.02
CA TRP A 82 2.90 20.94 -2.01
C TRP A 82 3.95 20.38 -2.98
N ARG A 83 4.79 21.26 -3.55
CA ARG A 83 5.87 20.86 -4.46
C ARG A 83 6.85 19.88 -3.80
N MET A 84 7.19 20.10 -2.54
CA MET A 84 8.07 19.21 -1.79
C MET A 84 7.46 17.81 -1.62
N MET A 85 6.15 17.72 -1.38
CA MET A 85 5.45 16.44 -1.23
C MET A 85 5.25 15.69 -2.54
N THR A 86 5.07 16.41 -3.66
CA THR A 86 4.73 15.77 -4.95
C THR A 86 5.94 15.57 -5.86
N ALA A 87 7.10 16.16 -5.56
CA ALA A 87 8.29 15.99 -6.38
C ALA A 87 8.73 14.51 -6.50
N PRO A 88 9.25 14.07 -7.66
CA PRO A 88 9.46 14.83 -8.90
C PRO A 88 8.21 14.90 -9.82
N TRP A 89 7.06 14.43 -9.36
CA TRP A 89 5.85 14.29 -10.15
C TRP A 89 5.13 15.64 -10.31
N ARG A 90 4.56 15.88 -11.50
CA ARG A 90 3.72 17.05 -11.77
C ARG A 90 2.28 16.75 -11.33
N ALA A 91 1.96 17.03 -10.08
CA ALA A 91 0.60 16.96 -9.56
C ALA A 91 -0.02 18.37 -9.45
N LYS A 92 -1.22 18.55 -10.02
CA LYS A 92 -1.98 19.79 -9.87
C LYS A 92 -2.33 19.97 -8.38
N MET A 93 -2.10 21.17 -7.86
CA MET A 93 -2.50 21.52 -6.51
C MET A 93 -4.04 21.40 -6.36
N PRO A 94 -4.54 20.77 -5.29
CA PRO A 94 -5.96 20.61 -5.09
C PRO A 94 -6.65 21.96 -4.86
N GLU A 95 -7.90 22.07 -5.30
CA GLU A 95 -8.72 23.30 -5.11
C GLU A 95 -9.07 23.53 -3.64
N ALA A 96 -9.15 22.46 -2.85
CA ALA A 96 -9.40 22.52 -1.42
C ALA A 96 -8.53 21.51 -0.67
N VAL A 97 -7.94 21.96 0.44
CA VAL A 97 -7.30 21.11 1.44
C VAL A 97 -8.11 21.21 2.73
N TYR A 98 -8.16 20.12 3.47
CA TYR A 98 -8.86 20.06 4.75
C TYR A 98 -7.94 19.58 5.86
N GLN A 99 -8.20 20.05 7.07
CA GLN A 99 -7.46 19.67 8.28
C GLN A 99 -8.41 19.15 9.37
N PRO A 100 -7.92 18.32 10.31
CA PRO A 100 -8.70 17.87 11.45
C PRO A 100 -8.80 18.96 12.52
N GLU A 101 -10.01 19.19 13.07
CA GLU A 101 -10.18 20.04 14.27
C GLU A 101 -10.46 19.23 15.54
N GLY A 102 -11.34 18.23 15.46
CA GLY A 102 -11.80 17.47 16.61
C GLY A 102 -13.20 17.89 17.06
N CYS A 103 -14.03 16.91 17.39
CA CYS A 103 -15.37 17.11 17.93
C CYS A 103 -15.84 15.84 18.68
N LEU A 104 -16.98 15.94 19.37
CA LEU A 104 -17.57 14.81 20.10
C LEU A 104 -17.84 13.58 19.20
N ALA A 105 -18.28 13.76 17.96
CA ALA A 105 -18.59 12.65 17.06
C ALA A 105 -17.35 11.82 16.68
N CYS A 106 -16.19 12.46 16.56
CA CYS A 106 -14.90 11.79 16.31
C CYS A 106 -14.05 11.60 17.58
N ARG A 107 -14.62 11.86 18.77
CA ARG A 107 -13.93 11.80 20.07
C ARG A 107 -12.66 12.64 20.09
N ASP A 108 -12.76 13.86 19.58
CA ASP A 108 -11.70 14.87 19.51
C ASP A 108 -10.43 14.43 18.74
N THR A 109 -10.53 13.41 17.89
CA THR A 109 -9.40 12.98 17.04
C THR A 109 -9.31 13.73 15.73
N GLY A 110 -10.42 14.27 15.24
CA GLY A 110 -10.57 14.87 13.91
C GLY A 110 -10.65 13.86 12.77
N TYR A 111 -10.71 12.55 13.05
CA TYR A 111 -10.78 11.48 12.06
C TYR A 111 -11.92 10.51 12.34
N TYR A 112 -12.53 9.96 11.29
CA TYR A 112 -13.57 8.95 11.40
C TYR A 112 -13.49 7.97 10.22
N GLY A 113 -13.08 6.73 10.50
CA GLY A 113 -12.86 5.72 9.47
C GLY A 113 -11.47 5.76 8.82
N ARG A 114 -11.28 4.92 7.81
CA ARG A 114 -10.02 4.76 7.05
C ARG A 114 -10.33 4.48 5.58
N VAL A 115 -9.41 4.85 4.69
CA VAL A 115 -9.40 4.52 3.25
C VAL A 115 -8.04 4.00 2.83
#